data_AF-A0A8H2ZNV8-F1
#
_entry.id   AF-A0A8H2ZNV8-F1
#
_cell.length_a   1.000
_cell.length_b   1.000
_cell.length_c   1.000
_cell.angle_alpha   90.00
_cell.angle_beta   90.00
_cell.angle_gamma   90.00
#
_symmetry.space_group_name_H-M   'P 1'
#
loop_
_entity.id
_entity.type
_entity.pdbx_description
1 polymer ?
#
loop_
_entity_poly.entity_id
_entity_poly.type
_entity_poly.pdbx_seq_one_letter_code
_entity_poly.pdbx_strand_id
1 'polypeptide(L)' 'MPISKKDRIAREHKKADKEGTRAPVKANGLPVKAAAPKSKCEFCKMELVNTNKAQLISHAGKHEDKGWTKEKCWPNDFPA' A
#
# COMPACT_ATOMS: atom_id res chain seq x y z
N MET A 1 -37.00 11.11 -25.54
CA MET A 1 -35.82 11.70 -26.19
C MET A 1 -34.73 10.64 -26.27
N PRO A 2 -34.07 10.45 -27.42
CA PRO A 2 -32.98 9.49 -27.52
C PRO A 2 -31.87 9.89 -26.53
N ILE A 3 -31.40 8.91 -25.78
CA ILE A 3 -30.30 9.08 -24.83
C ILE A 3 -29.06 9.50 -25.63
N SER A 4 -28.53 10.67 -25.31
CA SER A 4 -27.31 11.17 -25.94
C SER A 4 -26.16 10.18 -25.71
N LYS A 5 -25.24 10.09 -26.67
CA LYS A 5 -24.06 9.21 -26.59
C LYS A 5 -23.30 9.39 -25.28
N LYS A 6 -23.22 10.62 -24.75
CA LYS A 6 -22.61 10.93 -23.44
C LYS A 6 -23.32 10.23 -22.28
N ASP A 7 -24.65 10.25 -22.27
CA ASP A 7 -25.45 9.67 -21.19
C ASP A 7 -25.40 8.13 -21.21
N ARG A 8 -25.32 7.53 -22.41
CA ARG A 8 -25.02 6.10 -22.56
C ARG A 8 -23.66 5.74 -21.95
N ILE A 9 -22.62 6.48 -22.28
CA ILE A 9 -21.26 6.25 -21.76
C ILE A 9 -21.21 6.45 -20.23
N ALA A 10 -21.91 7.44 -19.69
CA ALA A 10 -21.98 7.67 -18.24
C ALA A 10 -22.63 6.49 -17.50
N ARG A 11 -23.68 5.87 -18.08
CA ARG A 11 -24.29 4.66 -17.53
C ARG A 11 -23.35 3.46 -17.58
N GLU A 12 -22.64 3.27 -18.67
CA GLU A 12 -21.65 2.19 -18.81
C GLU A 12 -20.51 2.35 -17.79
N HIS A 13 -20.00 3.58 -17.59
CA HIS A 13 -19.00 3.85 -16.55
C HIS A 13 -19.55 3.59 -15.14
N LYS A 14 -20.79 4.01 -14.84
CA LYS A 14 -21.43 3.73 -13.54
C LYS A 14 -21.63 2.23 -13.33
N LYS A 15 -21.95 1.49 -14.39
CA LYS A 15 -22.10 0.03 -14.33
C LYS A 15 -20.76 -0.65 -14.05
N ALA A 16 -19.69 -0.27 -14.78
CA ALA A 16 -18.34 -0.78 -14.56
C ALA A 16 -17.75 -0.42 -13.19
N ASP A 17 -18.09 0.75 -12.65
CA ASP A 17 -17.71 1.16 -11.29
C ASP A 17 -18.44 0.30 -10.24
N LYS A 18 -19.74 0.07 -10.43
CA LYS A 18 -20.56 -0.80 -9.57
C LYS A 18 -20.14 -2.27 -9.62
N GLU A 19 -19.69 -2.75 -10.78
CA GLU A 19 -19.12 -4.09 -10.97
C GLU A 19 -17.69 -4.21 -10.43
N GLY A 20 -17.07 -3.11 -9.99
CA GLY A 20 -15.72 -3.10 -9.41
C GLY A 20 -14.60 -3.42 -10.39
N THR A 21 -14.88 -3.46 -11.70
CA THR A 21 -13.92 -3.80 -12.75
C THR A 21 -13.12 -2.59 -13.24
N ARG A 22 -13.52 -1.38 -12.84
CA ARG A 22 -12.78 -0.16 -13.14
C ARG A 22 -11.61 0.01 -12.18
N ALA A 23 -10.39 -0.12 -12.70
CA ALA A 23 -9.18 0.15 -11.92
C ALA A 23 -9.25 1.57 -11.30
N PRO A 24 -8.95 1.72 -10.00
CA PRO A 24 -8.97 3.02 -9.35
C PRO A 24 -7.94 3.92 -10.04
N VAL A 25 -8.41 5.05 -10.55
CA VAL A 25 -7.58 6.09 -11.16
C VAL A 25 -7.57 7.31 -10.26
N LYS A 26 -6.41 7.94 -10.11
CA LYS A 26 -6.30 9.25 -9.45
C LYS A 26 -7.10 10.30 -10.23
N ALA A 27 -7.38 11.45 -9.62
CA ALA A 27 -8.05 12.56 -10.29
C ALA A 27 -7.41 12.98 -11.63
N ASN A 28 -6.09 12.75 -11.79
CA ASN A 28 -5.34 13.02 -13.03
C ASN A 28 -5.34 11.84 -14.03
N GLY A 29 -6.20 10.84 -13.87
CA GLY A 29 -6.36 9.73 -14.81
C GLY A 29 -5.28 8.63 -14.75
N LEU A 30 -4.30 8.75 -13.85
CA LEU A 30 -3.26 7.73 -13.66
C LEU A 30 -3.77 6.58 -12.77
N PRO A 31 -3.49 5.32 -13.12
CA PRO A 31 -3.81 4.17 -12.27
C PRO A 31 -3.21 4.32 -10.86
N VAL A 32 -4.00 4.04 -9.83
CA VAL A 32 -3.53 3.98 -8.45
C VAL A 32 -2.67 2.72 -8.30
N LYS A 33 -1.36 2.90 -8.14
CA LYS A 33 -0.46 1.80 -7.77
C LYS A 33 -0.89 1.26 -6.39
N ALA A 34 -0.96 -0.06 -6.26
CA ALA A 34 -1.25 -0.72 -4.99
C ALA A 34 -0.28 -0.21 -3.92
N ALA A 35 -0.80 0.03 -2.70
CA ALA A 35 0.02 0.47 -1.59
C ALA A 35 1.11 -0.58 -1.33
N ALA A 36 2.36 -0.14 -1.21
CA ALA A 36 3.47 -1.04 -0.92
C ALA A 36 3.21 -1.77 0.41
N PRO A 37 3.53 -3.06 0.52
CA PRO A 37 3.35 -3.81 1.75
C PRO A 37 4.20 -3.17 2.84
N LYS A 38 3.58 -2.90 3.99
CA LYS A 38 4.23 -2.30 5.15
C LYS A 38 4.41 -3.34 6.24
N SER A 39 5.53 -3.29 6.94
CA SER A 39 5.78 -4.05 8.16
C SER A 39 5.87 -3.14 9.37
N LYS A 40 5.34 -3.62 10.48
CA LYS A 40 5.32 -2.91 11.76
C LYS A 40 6.54 -3.29 12.57
N CYS A 41 7.22 -2.31 13.14
CA CYS A 41 8.24 -2.58 14.15
C CYS A 41 7.55 -2.98 15.46
N GLU A 42 7.87 -4.16 15.99
CA GLU A 42 7.27 -4.67 17.23
C GLU A 42 7.61 -3.81 18.46
N PHE A 43 8.71 -3.06 18.43
CA PHE A 43 9.11 -2.19 19.53
C PHE A 43 8.38 -0.83 19.53
N CYS A 44 8.46 -0.07 18.44
CA CYS A 44 7.95 1.30 18.37
C CYS A 44 6.63 1.45 17.60
N LYS A 45 6.10 0.36 17.02
CA LYS A 45 4.87 0.31 16.22
C LYS A 45 4.89 1.18 14.95
N MET A 46 6.06 1.65 14.54
CA MET A 46 6.21 2.41 13.29
C MET A 46 6.01 1.47 12.09
N GLU A 47 5.21 1.92 11.13
CA GLU A 47 4.97 1.20 9.88
C GLU A 47 6.01 1.63 8.83
N LEU A 48 6.87 0.70 8.43
CA LEU A 48 7.87 0.89 7.38
C LEU A 48 7.52 0.07 6.15
N VAL A 49 8.06 0.44 5.00
CA VAL A 49 7.84 -0.32 3.77
C VAL A 49 8.70 -1.59 3.83
N ASN A 50 8.04 -2.76 3.82
CA ASN A 50 8.67 -4.06 3.96
C ASN A 50 9.64 -4.36 2.80
N THR A 51 9.30 -3.92 1.59
CA THR A 51 10.14 -4.15 0.40
C THR A 51 11.53 -3.50 0.50
N ASN A 52 11.73 -2.55 1.43
CA ASN A 52 13.03 -1.91 1.64
C ASN A 52 13.70 -2.42 2.93
N LYS A 53 14.34 -3.59 2.82
CA LYS A 53 15.06 -4.22 3.94
C LYS A 53 16.15 -3.34 4.56
N ALA A 54 16.81 -2.49 3.76
CA ALA A 54 17.82 -1.57 4.27
C ALA A 54 17.20 -0.55 5.24
N GLN A 55 15.99 -0.05 4.94
CA GLN A 55 15.27 0.86 5.82
C GLN A 55 14.90 0.20 7.15
N LEU A 56 14.49 -1.08 7.12
CA LEU A 56 14.21 -1.86 8.33
C LEU A 56 15.48 -2.02 9.17
N ILE A 57 16.61 -2.42 8.57
CA ILE A 57 17.89 -2.56 9.30
C ILE A 57 18.33 -1.23 9.93
N SER A 58 18.29 -0.13 9.18
CA SER A 58 18.62 1.20 9.70
C SER A 58 17.68 1.65 10.82
N HIS A 59 16.42 1.24 10.78
CA HIS A 59 15.48 1.51 11.88
C HIS A 59 15.75 0.61 13.09
N ALA A 60 16.14 -0.65 12.89
CA ALA A 60 16.58 -1.56 13.96
C ALA A 60 17.76 -0.99 14.73
N GLY A 61 18.72 -0.39 14.02
CA GLY A 61 19.90 0.25 14.61
C GLY A 61 19.56 1.33 15.64
N LYS A 62 18.37 1.94 15.59
CA LYS A 62 17.92 2.92 16.60
C LYS A 62 17.43 2.28 17.90
N HIS A 63 17.28 0.96 17.91
CA HIS A 63 16.85 0.17 19.07
C HIS A 63 17.96 -0.78 19.55
N GLU A 64 19.13 -0.78 18.90
CA GLU A 64 20.29 -1.58 19.34
C GLU A 64 20.73 -1.20 20.76
N ASP A 65 20.65 0.09 21.12
CA ASP A 65 20.94 0.58 22.48
C ASP A 65 20.04 -0.09 23.55
N LYS A 66 18.86 -0.59 23.15
CA LYS A 66 17.88 -1.25 24.00
C LYS A 66 17.90 -2.78 23.86
N GLY A 67 18.89 -3.34 23.16
CA GLY A 67 19.02 -4.79 22.94
C GLY A 67 18.01 -5.37 21.94
N TRP A 68 17.42 -4.51 21.10
CA TRP A 68 16.49 -4.90 20.05
C TRP A 68 17.22 -4.98 18.71
N THR A 69 17.41 -6.22 18.23
CA THR A 69 17.99 -6.51 16.92
C THR A 69 16.91 -6.51 15.83
N LYS A 70 17.34 -6.45 14.57
CA LYS A 70 16.45 -6.50 13.38
C LYS A 70 15.47 -7.68 13.38
N GLU A 71 15.89 -8.83 13.91
CA GLU A 71 15.06 -10.04 14.01
C GLU A 71 13.95 -9.90 15.06
N LYS A 72 14.25 -9.21 16.18
CA LYS A 72 13.23 -8.91 17.18
C LYS A 72 12.26 -7.84 16.69
N CYS A 73 12.75 -6.81 15.99
CA CYS A 73 11.91 -5.72 15.48
C CYS A 73 10.96 -6.18 14.36
N TRP A 74 11.41 -7.08 13.46
CA TRP A 74 10.60 -7.61 12.37
C TRP A 74 10.78 -9.13 12.22
N PRO A 75 10.12 -9.94 13.06
CA PRO A 75 10.24 -11.39 13.02
C PRO A 75 9.72 -12.01 11.71
N ASN A 76 8.81 -11.32 11.01
CA ASN A 76 8.27 -11.78 9.73
C ASN A 76 9.20 -11.48 8.53
N ASP A 77 10.04 -10.43 8.63
CA ASP A 77 10.90 -9.99 7.51
C ASP A 77 12.34 -10.46 7.62
N PHE A 78 12.78 -10.74 8.85
CA PHE A 78 14.08 -11.32 9.18
C PHE A 78 13.87 -12.57 10.05
N PRO A 79 13.58 -13.74 9.45
CA PRO A 79 13.66 -15.00 10.17
C PRO A 79 15.11 -15.24 10.61
N ALA A 80 15.28 -15.67 11.87
CA ALA A 80 16.56 -15.98 12.51
C ALA A 80 17.30 -17.15 11.83
#